data_AF-A0A7W4UL82-F1
#
_entry.id   AF-A0A7W4UL82-F1
#
_cell.length_a   1.000
_cell.length_b   1.000
_cell.length_c   1.000
_cell.angle_alpha   90.00
_cell.angle_beta   90.00
_cell.angle_gamma   90.00
#
_symmetry.space_group_name_H-M   'P 1'
#
loop_
_entity.id
_entity.type
_entity.pdbx_description
1 polymer ?
#
loop_
_entity_poly.entity_id
_entity_poly.type
_entity_poly.pdbx_seq_one_letter_code
_entity_poly.pdbx_strand_id
1 'polypeptide(L)'
;MRVLTARDDAVLIECTSLDETIALFDALTALELPGVGEMVPGARTLLVPFRPARVTSEEIEVAARSADLSGIRAGTPRRLEIPTRYDGEDLTEVAELLGISADEVVRRHTNSTFTVGFVGFAPGFAYLTGDDPVLDVPRRSTPRTRIPAGSVALAGTYSGVYPRESPGGWQLIGTTDVPMWDLDREPAAFMAPGDIVTFSVDAATTRARSTVSATSIVTSTDSVTPADPVTPADPDSPRSAEQAHPEPAAPRVETSAIEVLSPGLQTLFQDLGRDGYASMGVSASGALDAPAHRQANRLVGNSPGAATLEVAYGGLNVRARGPQVVAVTGAEVELTVSGALPRRVAFGTAFALDDGDELRLGSPAAGVRSYVAVRGGFDAPPVLESLATDLLAGLGPDAITAGDLLGVRLPDAPLSPAISVADEAPRDLPSASGDTVELRIVLGPRDDWFSADELDRFTGQEWQVTPQSNRVGVRLEGEALTRSKSGELPSEGCVSGALQMPPSGQPVLFLADHPLTGGYPILGAVISADLPLAGQLPVGAKVRFRIVDPRTHQPRTNTPGELR
;
A
#
# COMPACT_ATOMS: atom_id res chain seq x y z
N MET A 1 26.32 10.71 8.28
CA MET A 1 24.99 10.89 7.65
C MET A 1 25.04 11.82 6.45
N ARG A 2 24.30 11.48 5.39
CA ARG A 2 24.07 12.29 4.18
C ARG A 2 22.56 12.55 4.04
N VAL A 3 22.15 13.80 3.85
CA VAL A 3 20.73 14.14 3.61
C VAL A 3 20.52 14.30 2.11
N LEU A 4 19.49 13.63 1.59
CA LEU A 4 19.17 13.56 0.18
C LEU A 4 17.75 14.05 -0.05
N THR A 5 17.53 14.66 -1.20
CA THR A 5 16.17 15.02 -1.61
C THR A 5 15.42 13.78 -2.06
N ALA A 6 14.22 13.56 -1.52
CA ALA A 6 13.31 12.51 -1.98
C ALA A 6 12.15 13.09 -2.80
N ARG A 7 11.65 14.29 -2.43
CA ARG A 7 10.63 15.08 -3.14
C ARG A 7 10.72 16.56 -2.68
N ASP A 8 9.91 17.46 -3.24
CA ASP A 8 9.83 18.87 -2.79
C ASP A 8 9.39 19.03 -1.33
N ASP A 9 8.81 17.99 -0.74
CA ASP A 9 8.29 17.93 0.63
C ASP A 9 8.74 16.66 1.37
N ALA A 10 9.85 16.03 0.95
CA ALA A 10 10.43 14.88 1.64
C ALA A 10 11.95 14.80 1.47
N VAL A 11 12.67 14.42 2.53
CA VAL A 11 14.10 14.09 2.49
C VAL A 11 14.35 12.63 2.87
N LEU A 12 15.42 12.05 2.35
CA LEU A 12 15.93 10.74 2.74
C LEU A 12 17.28 10.93 3.45
N ILE A 13 17.37 10.53 4.72
CA ILE A 13 18.60 10.64 5.50
C ILE A 13 19.32 9.29 5.47
N GLU A 14 20.50 9.25 4.86
CA GLU A 14 21.34 8.06 4.76
C GLU A 14 22.28 7.95 5.97
N CYS A 15 22.17 6.82 6.67
CA CYS A 15 22.90 6.44 7.87
C CYS A 15 23.95 5.36 7.54
N THR A 16 24.89 5.12 8.45
CA THR A 16 25.95 4.11 8.29
C THR A 16 25.48 2.70 8.61
N SER A 17 24.48 2.57 9.48
CA SER A 17 23.91 1.30 9.92
C SER A 17 22.40 1.39 10.19
N LEU A 18 21.79 0.22 10.38
CA LEU A 18 20.40 0.12 10.85
C LEU A 18 20.26 0.71 12.26
N ASP A 19 21.17 0.39 13.18
CA ASP A 19 21.13 0.91 14.56
C ASP A 19 21.12 2.45 14.59
N GLU A 20 21.95 3.08 13.75
CA GLU A 20 21.97 4.54 13.61
C GLU A 20 20.65 5.07 13.02
N THR A 21 20.03 4.34 12.10
CA THR A 21 18.72 4.69 11.51
C THR A 21 17.62 4.67 12.57
N ILE A 22 17.59 3.63 13.41
CA ILE A 22 16.61 3.49 14.49
C ILE A 22 16.83 4.53 15.58
N ALA A 23 18.08 4.75 16.01
CA ALA A 23 18.39 5.81 16.97
C ALA A 23 17.99 7.20 16.45
N LEU A 24 18.18 7.47 15.15
CA LEU A 24 17.76 8.72 14.53
C LEU A 24 16.25 8.84 14.47
N PHE A 25 15.53 7.77 14.10
CA PHE A 25 14.07 7.74 14.10
C PHE A 25 13.52 8.08 15.50
N ASP A 26 14.04 7.43 16.55
CA ASP A 26 13.63 7.66 17.93
C ASP A 26 13.91 9.13 18.34
N ALA A 27 15.11 9.63 18.06
CA ALA A 27 15.51 10.99 18.41
C ALA A 27 14.65 12.05 17.69
N LEU A 28 14.40 11.90 16.39
CA LEU A 28 13.56 12.85 15.64
C LEU A 28 12.09 12.76 16.04
N THR A 29 11.60 11.57 16.39
CA THR A 29 10.23 11.39 16.91
C THR A 29 10.06 12.14 18.23
N ALA A 30 11.04 12.04 19.13
CA ALA A 30 11.03 12.71 20.42
C ALA A 30 11.12 14.25 20.34
N LEU A 31 11.63 14.81 19.23
CA LEU A 31 11.69 16.25 19.01
C LEU A 31 10.34 16.87 18.63
N GLU A 32 9.38 16.07 18.16
CA GLU A 32 8.05 16.51 17.71
C GLU A 32 8.09 17.74 16.79
N LEU A 33 9.02 17.75 15.82
CA LEU A 33 9.25 18.88 14.93
C LEU A 33 7.97 19.27 14.16
N PRO A 34 7.42 20.49 14.34
CA PRO A 34 6.17 20.87 13.70
C PRO A 34 6.25 20.81 12.17
N GLY A 35 5.35 20.03 11.57
CA GLY A 35 5.28 19.90 10.12
C GLY A 35 6.06 18.72 9.54
N VAL A 36 6.82 17.98 10.34
CA VAL A 36 7.30 16.65 9.96
C VAL A 36 6.11 15.68 9.93
N GLY A 37 6.04 14.89 8.87
CA GLY A 37 5.03 13.85 8.68
C GLY A 37 5.48 12.50 9.26
N GLU A 38 4.74 11.45 8.92
CA GLU A 38 5.08 10.10 9.35
C GLU A 38 6.40 9.63 8.70
N MET A 39 7.41 9.35 9.54
CA MET A 39 8.73 8.93 9.07
C MET A 39 8.76 7.43 8.78
N VAL A 40 9.53 7.04 7.76
CA VAL A 40 9.64 5.63 7.34
C VAL A 40 11.10 5.17 7.45
N PRO A 41 11.44 4.33 8.43
CA PRO A 41 12.77 3.73 8.51
C PRO A 41 12.96 2.64 7.45
N GLY A 42 14.11 2.65 6.80
CA GLY A 42 14.62 1.59 5.95
C GLY A 42 15.86 0.94 6.55
N ALA A 43 16.59 0.18 5.73
CA ALA A 43 17.76 -0.58 6.19
C ALA A 43 18.91 0.31 6.69
N ARG A 44 19.17 1.42 6.00
CA ARG A 44 20.21 2.42 6.34
C ARG A 44 19.74 3.83 6.02
N THR A 45 18.43 4.02 5.94
CA THR A 45 17.84 5.29 5.50
C THR A 45 16.63 5.62 6.34
N LEU A 46 16.41 6.90 6.59
CA LEU A 46 15.21 7.40 7.22
C LEU A 46 14.53 8.39 6.26
N LEU A 47 13.35 8.02 5.74
CA LEU A 47 12.53 8.94 4.97
C LEU A 47 11.78 9.85 5.94
N VAL A 48 11.88 11.16 5.71
CA VAL A 48 11.25 12.21 6.51
C VAL A 48 10.39 13.09 5.58
N PRO A 49 9.10 12.78 5.43
CA PRO A 49 8.14 13.69 4.82
C PRO A 49 7.97 14.94 5.69
N PHE A 50 7.71 16.09 5.07
CA PHE A 50 7.50 17.33 5.80
C PHE A 50 6.55 18.27 5.05
N ARG A 51 6.11 19.33 5.71
CA ARG A 51 5.29 20.39 5.10
C ARG A 51 6.18 21.62 4.89
N PRO A 52 6.54 21.98 3.65
CA PRO A 52 7.44 23.10 3.36
C PRO A 52 6.97 24.46 3.92
N ALA A 53 5.66 24.61 4.17
CA ALA A 53 5.09 25.80 4.79
C ALA A 53 5.31 25.89 6.32
N ARG A 54 5.85 24.83 6.96
CA ARG A 54 6.04 24.74 8.42
C ARG A 54 7.48 24.46 8.83
N VAL A 55 8.22 23.70 8.04
CA VAL A 55 9.61 23.31 8.31
C VAL A 55 10.36 23.15 6.99
N THR A 56 11.64 23.51 6.96
CA THR A 56 12.49 23.36 5.77
C THR A 56 13.34 22.10 5.83
N SER A 57 13.88 21.68 4.67
CA SER A 57 14.82 20.54 4.62
C SER A 57 16.12 20.83 5.37
N GLU A 58 16.57 22.09 5.42
CA GLU A 58 17.74 22.50 6.20
C GLU A 58 17.50 22.38 7.71
N GLU A 59 16.31 22.74 8.19
CA GLU A 59 15.94 22.60 9.61
C GLU A 59 15.92 21.12 10.02
N ILE A 60 15.38 20.25 9.16
CA ILE A 60 15.41 18.79 9.36
C ILE A 60 16.84 18.27 9.35
N GLU A 61 17.69 18.73 8.43
CA GLU A 61 19.10 18.36 8.38
C GLU A 61 19.85 18.78 9.66
N VAL A 62 19.63 20.00 10.14
CA VAL A 62 20.23 20.49 11.38
C VAL A 62 19.77 19.64 12.57
N ALA A 63 18.47 19.33 12.66
CA ALA A 63 17.94 18.48 13.71
C ALA A 63 18.55 17.07 13.67
N ALA A 64 18.62 16.46 12.49
CA ALA A 64 19.19 15.11 12.32
C ALA A 64 20.67 15.05 12.69
N ARG A 65 21.46 16.07 12.32
CA ARG A 65 22.89 16.14 12.66
C ARG A 65 23.16 16.45 14.12
N SER A 66 22.20 17.08 14.81
CA SER A 66 22.31 17.47 16.22
C SER A 66 21.65 16.45 17.16
N ALA A 67 20.97 15.44 16.62
CA ALA A 67 20.28 14.42 17.38
C ALA A 67 21.26 13.62 18.26
N ASP A 68 20.89 13.43 19.52
CA ASP A 68 21.62 12.54 20.42
C ASP A 68 21.21 11.08 20.14
N LEU A 69 22.09 10.36 19.43
CA LEU A 69 21.89 8.95 19.08
C LEU A 69 22.36 7.99 20.18
N SER A 70 22.86 8.50 21.31
CA SER A 70 23.30 7.67 22.43
C SER A 70 22.13 7.12 23.26
N GLY A 71 20.96 7.74 23.13
CA GLY A 71 19.72 7.30 23.77
C GLY A 71 19.10 6.11 23.05
N ILE A 72 19.54 4.89 23.38
CA ILE A 72 18.88 3.66 22.90
C ILE A 72 17.62 3.41 23.74
N ARG A 73 16.45 3.52 23.09
CA ARG A 73 15.09 3.10 23.46
C ARG A 73 14.55 3.50 24.84
N ALA A 74 13.51 4.34 24.83
CA ALA A 74 12.56 4.43 25.93
C ALA A 74 11.63 3.19 25.93
N GLY A 75 11.99 2.12 26.64
CA GLY A 75 11.08 0.98 26.90
C GLY A 75 11.75 -0.39 27.05
N THR A 76 11.06 -1.32 27.71
CA THR A 76 11.46 -2.74 27.73
C THR A 76 10.98 -3.41 26.43
N PRO A 77 11.86 -4.02 25.61
CA PRO A 77 11.44 -4.61 24.35
C PRO A 77 10.55 -5.83 24.58
N ARG A 78 9.50 -5.99 23.77
CA ARG A 78 8.68 -7.21 23.79
C ARG A 78 9.51 -8.37 23.25
N ARG A 79 9.38 -9.54 23.89
CA ARG A 79 9.99 -10.79 23.43
C ARG A 79 8.90 -11.65 22.80
N LEU A 80 9.07 -12.01 21.54
CA LEU A 80 8.13 -12.78 20.75
C LEU A 80 8.76 -14.11 20.34
N GLU A 81 8.02 -15.18 20.49
CA GLU A 81 8.41 -16.50 20.01
C GLU A 81 7.57 -16.89 18.80
N ILE A 82 8.22 -17.29 17.71
CA ILE A 82 7.57 -17.77 16.50
C ILE A 82 7.86 -19.27 16.33
N PRO A 83 6.87 -20.15 16.59
CA PRO A 83 7.02 -21.56 16.29
C PRO A 83 7.06 -21.77 14.77
N THR A 84 8.08 -22.47 14.30
CA THR A 84 8.36 -22.68 12.88
C THR A 84 8.52 -24.16 12.57
N ARG A 85 7.79 -24.61 11.56
CA ARG A 85 8.07 -25.87 10.88
C ARG A 85 9.16 -25.61 9.85
N TYR A 86 10.32 -26.23 10.01
CA TYR A 86 11.44 -26.07 9.07
C TYR A 86 11.29 -27.01 7.87
N ASP A 87 10.25 -26.74 7.08
CA ASP A 87 9.84 -27.48 5.88
C ASP A 87 9.98 -26.65 4.59
N GLY A 88 10.70 -25.53 4.67
CA GLY A 88 10.87 -24.61 3.55
C GLY A 88 11.60 -25.26 2.37
N GLU A 89 11.11 -24.97 1.17
CA GLU A 89 11.62 -25.54 -0.08
C GLU A 89 13.11 -25.25 -0.34
N ASP A 90 13.63 -24.14 0.18
CA ASP A 90 15.01 -23.71 -0.04
C ASP A 90 15.95 -24.13 1.10
N LEU A 91 15.47 -24.81 2.14
CA LEU A 91 16.28 -25.10 3.34
C LEU A 91 17.59 -25.85 2.99
N THR A 92 17.53 -26.79 2.06
CA THR A 92 18.72 -27.53 1.57
C THR A 92 19.62 -26.62 0.74
N GLU A 93 19.07 -25.80 -0.16
CA GLU A 93 19.83 -24.85 -0.99
C GLU A 93 20.55 -23.81 -0.12
N VAL A 94 19.88 -23.30 0.91
CA VAL A 94 20.48 -22.39 1.91
C VAL A 94 21.66 -23.05 2.62
N ALA A 95 21.51 -24.32 3.01
CA ALA A 95 22.59 -25.06 3.65
C ALA A 95 23.81 -25.20 2.73
N GLU A 96 23.59 -25.48 1.44
CA GLU A 96 24.65 -25.54 0.42
C GLU A 96 25.33 -24.18 0.22
N LEU A 97 24.56 -23.09 0.12
CA LEU A 97 25.08 -21.72 -0.02
C LEU A 97 25.98 -21.32 1.17
N LEU A 98 25.64 -21.78 2.37
CA LEU A 98 26.37 -21.50 3.60
C LEU A 98 27.49 -22.52 3.90
N GLY A 99 27.56 -23.62 3.15
CA GLY A 99 28.54 -24.70 3.38
C GLY A 99 28.32 -25.47 4.69
N ILE A 100 27.07 -25.56 5.16
CA ILE A 100 26.68 -26.25 6.40
C ILE A 100 25.55 -27.27 6.12
N SER A 101 25.13 -28.04 7.13
CA SER A 101 23.98 -28.93 6.99
C SER A 101 22.66 -28.18 7.20
N ALA A 102 21.55 -28.69 6.66
CA ALA A 102 20.22 -28.14 6.91
C ALA A 102 19.90 -28.10 8.42
N ASP A 103 20.29 -29.13 9.17
CA ASP A 103 20.13 -29.15 10.63
C ASP A 103 20.93 -28.06 11.34
N GLU A 104 22.11 -27.71 10.81
CA GLU A 104 22.91 -26.61 11.34
C GLU A 104 22.28 -25.24 11.00
N VAL A 105 21.65 -25.07 9.83
CA VAL A 105 20.85 -23.88 9.50
C VAL A 105 19.72 -23.72 10.52
N VAL A 106 18.96 -24.78 10.77
CA VAL A 106 17.85 -24.78 11.75
C VAL A 106 18.36 -24.46 13.15
N ARG A 107 19.45 -25.11 13.57
CA ARG A 107 20.04 -24.90 14.90
C ARG A 107 20.54 -23.46 15.08
N ARG A 108 21.14 -22.86 14.06
CA ARG A 108 21.60 -21.47 14.10
C ARG A 108 20.44 -20.50 14.13
N HIS A 109 19.44 -20.70 13.26
CA HIS A 109 18.26 -19.83 13.22
C HIS A 109 17.46 -19.86 14.53
N THR A 110 17.34 -21.01 15.19
CA THR A 110 16.62 -21.13 16.47
C THR A 110 17.42 -20.65 17.68
N ASN A 111 18.76 -20.64 17.62
CA ASN A 111 19.61 -20.08 18.69
C ASN A 111 19.92 -18.59 18.51
N SER A 112 19.61 -18.02 17.35
CA SER A 112 19.82 -16.59 17.09
C SER A 112 18.76 -15.76 17.80
N THR A 113 19.17 -14.60 18.32
CA THR A 113 18.25 -13.58 18.81
C THR A 113 18.07 -12.54 17.72
N PHE A 114 16.86 -12.42 17.19
CA PHE A 114 16.56 -11.43 16.18
C PHE A 114 15.99 -10.16 16.81
N THR A 115 16.30 -9.01 16.22
CA THR A 115 15.64 -7.73 16.51
C THR A 115 14.85 -7.30 15.29
N VAL A 116 13.63 -6.83 15.48
CA VAL A 116 12.88 -6.17 14.41
C VAL A 116 13.54 -4.82 14.13
N GLY A 117 14.17 -4.72 12.97
CA GLY A 117 14.79 -3.49 12.50
C GLY A 117 13.73 -2.48 12.07
N PHE A 118 13.05 -2.79 10.97
CA PHE A 118 11.99 -1.96 10.40
C PHE A 118 10.90 -2.86 9.81
N VAL A 119 9.72 -2.27 9.62
CA VAL A 119 8.57 -2.90 8.97
C VAL A 119 8.35 -2.18 7.64
N GLY A 120 8.05 -2.94 6.59
CA GLY A 120 7.95 -2.40 5.24
C GLY A 120 7.61 -3.49 4.24
N PHE A 121 7.65 -3.19 2.94
CA PHE A 121 7.23 -4.07 1.83
C PHE A 121 5.72 -4.39 1.78
N ALA A 122 5.12 -4.80 2.89
CA ALA A 122 3.69 -5.03 3.05
C ALA A 122 3.27 -4.87 4.53
N PRO A 123 1.99 -4.64 4.83
CA PRO A 123 1.50 -4.61 6.21
C PRO A 123 1.92 -5.86 7.00
N GLY A 124 2.57 -5.64 8.14
CA GLY A 124 3.04 -6.70 9.04
C GLY A 124 4.32 -7.44 8.59
N PHE A 125 4.93 -7.11 7.45
CA PHE A 125 6.22 -7.71 7.06
C PHE A 125 7.37 -6.98 7.76
N ALA A 126 8.07 -7.69 8.64
CA ALA A 126 9.18 -7.16 9.41
C ALA A 126 10.53 -7.72 8.95
N TYR A 127 11.54 -6.84 8.89
CA TYR A 127 12.92 -7.21 8.61
C TYR A 127 13.65 -7.49 9.93
N LEU A 128 14.01 -8.76 10.13
CA LEU A 128 14.63 -9.26 11.36
C LEU A 128 16.14 -9.34 11.20
N THR A 129 16.90 -8.65 12.05
CA THR A 129 18.36 -8.75 12.07
C THR A 129 18.82 -9.65 13.21
N GLY A 130 19.56 -10.71 12.88
CA GLY A 130 20.09 -11.68 13.85
C GLY A 130 21.54 -11.37 14.25
N ASP A 131 21.99 -12.08 15.29
CA ASP A 131 23.35 -11.99 15.85
C ASP A 131 24.32 -13.05 15.29
N ASP A 132 23.85 -14.03 14.50
CA ASP A 132 24.70 -15.01 13.84
C ASP A 132 25.15 -14.52 12.44
N PRO A 133 26.42 -14.15 12.23
CA PRO A 133 26.92 -13.63 10.96
C PRO A 133 26.98 -14.70 9.85
N VAL A 134 26.80 -15.99 10.18
CA VAL A 134 26.75 -17.07 9.19
C VAL A 134 25.42 -17.04 8.42
N LEU A 135 24.35 -16.46 8.97
CA LEU A 135 23.06 -16.36 8.30
C LEU A 135 23.00 -15.15 7.35
N ASP A 136 23.98 -15.06 6.44
CA ASP A 136 24.02 -14.10 5.34
C ASP A 136 23.81 -14.85 4.01
N VAL A 137 22.56 -14.84 3.52
CA VAL A 137 22.12 -15.71 2.42
C VAL A 137 21.68 -14.86 1.23
N PRO A 138 22.24 -15.00 0.02
CA PRO A 138 21.78 -14.21 -1.12
C PRO A 138 20.32 -14.50 -1.45
N ARG A 139 19.62 -13.49 -1.98
CA ARG A 139 18.32 -13.69 -2.61
C ARG A 139 18.45 -14.63 -3.82
N ARG A 140 17.34 -15.27 -4.19
CA ARG A 140 17.24 -15.99 -5.46
C ARG A 140 17.49 -15.03 -6.62
N SER A 141 18.20 -15.52 -7.63
CA SER A 141 18.45 -14.80 -8.88
C SER A 141 17.16 -14.48 -9.66
N THR A 142 16.15 -15.35 -9.54
CA THR A 142 14.81 -15.14 -10.08
C THR A 142 13.79 -15.20 -8.94
N PRO A 143 13.03 -14.12 -8.69
CA PRO A 143 12.01 -14.13 -7.65
C PRO A 143 10.84 -15.04 -8.02
N ARG A 144 10.22 -15.63 -7.00
CA ARG A 144 8.95 -16.36 -7.11
C ARG A 144 7.84 -15.37 -7.40
N THR A 145 6.90 -15.79 -8.25
CA THR A 145 5.66 -15.04 -8.48
C THR A 145 4.69 -15.16 -7.30
N ARG A 146 4.86 -16.18 -6.45
CA ARG A 146 3.97 -16.51 -5.35
C ARG A 146 4.75 -17.14 -4.19
N ILE A 147 4.73 -16.50 -3.03
CA ILE A 147 5.19 -17.01 -1.73
C ILE A 147 3.98 -17.01 -0.80
N PRO A 148 3.61 -18.15 -0.18
CA PRO A 148 2.49 -18.23 0.75
C PRO A 148 2.63 -17.36 2.00
N ALA A 149 1.51 -16.99 2.61
CA ALA A 149 1.49 -16.41 3.94
C ALA A 149 2.07 -17.40 4.97
N GLY A 150 2.77 -16.88 5.98
CA GLY A 150 3.42 -17.66 7.03
C GLY A 150 4.77 -18.27 6.60
N SER A 151 5.24 -18.06 5.36
CA SER A 151 6.57 -18.51 4.95
C SER A 151 7.66 -17.74 5.72
N VAL A 152 8.56 -18.48 6.35
CA VAL A 152 9.76 -17.99 7.05
C VAL A 152 10.94 -18.05 6.09
N ALA A 153 11.66 -16.95 5.92
CA ALA A 153 12.66 -16.82 4.86
C ALA A 153 13.91 -16.03 5.28
N LEU A 154 15.01 -16.25 4.55
CA LEU A 154 16.28 -15.54 4.68
C LEU A 154 16.65 -14.78 3.39
N ALA A 155 17.23 -13.58 3.56
CA ALA A 155 17.84 -12.81 2.48
C ALA A 155 18.82 -11.74 2.99
N GLY A 156 20.03 -11.73 2.47
CA GLY A 156 21.17 -11.05 3.11
C GLY A 156 21.29 -11.50 4.56
N THR A 157 21.55 -10.54 5.43
CA THR A 157 21.59 -10.70 6.89
C THR A 157 20.21 -10.67 7.57
N TYR A 158 19.13 -10.77 6.80
CA TYR A 158 17.76 -10.65 7.31
C TYR A 158 17.05 -12.00 7.35
N SER A 159 16.26 -12.18 8.41
CA SER A 159 15.14 -13.13 8.47
C SER A 159 13.82 -12.36 8.37
N GLY A 160 12.73 -13.06 8.04
CA GLY A 160 11.42 -12.45 7.87
C GLY A 160 10.33 -13.48 7.70
N VAL A 161 9.09 -13.06 7.95
CA VAL A 161 7.90 -13.90 7.77
C VAL A 161 6.93 -13.17 6.84
N TYR A 162 6.51 -13.84 5.77
CA TYR A 162 5.57 -13.27 4.82
C TYR A 162 4.16 -13.19 5.45
N PRO A 163 3.58 -12.00 5.64
CA PRO A 163 2.28 -11.85 6.31
C PRO A 163 1.11 -12.28 5.44
N ARG A 164 1.32 -12.28 4.13
CA ARG A 164 0.33 -12.61 3.11
C ARG A 164 1.01 -13.19 1.88
N GLU A 165 0.20 -13.70 0.97
CA GLU A 165 0.69 -14.15 -0.32
C GLU A 165 1.26 -12.98 -1.14
N SER A 166 2.50 -13.12 -1.61
CA SER A 166 3.15 -12.09 -2.43
C SER A 166 4.28 -12.67 -3.28
N PRO A 167 4.70 -12.02 -4.38
CA PRO A 167 5.95 -12.38 -5.05
C PRO A 167 7.16 -12.02 -4.18
N GLY A 168 8.26 -12.76 -4.31
CA GLY A 168 9.49 -12.46 -3.57
C GLY A 168 10.66 -13.37 -3.93
N GLY A 169 11.87 -12.91 -3.62
CA GLY A 169 13.12 -13.62 -3.94
C GLY A 169 13.86 -14.15 -2.71
N TRP A 170 13.24 -14.16 -1.53
CA TRP A 170 13.90 -14.67 -0.33
C TRP A 170 13.91 -16.20 -0.33
N GLN A 171 14.93 -16.78 0.30
CA GLN A 171 15.08 -18.22 0.41
C GLN A 171 14.20 -18.74 1.55
N LEU A 172 13.23 -19.60 1.25
CA LEU A 172 12.24 -20.12 2.19
C LEU A 172 12.80 -21.28 3.00
N ILE A 173 12.87 -21.11 4.32
CA ILE A 173 13.45 -22.10 5.25
C ILE A 173 12.40 -22.80 6.13
N GLY A 174 11.17 -22.29 6.19
CA GLY A 174 10.09 -22.90 6.96
C GLY A 174 8.74 -22.20 6.82
N THR A 175 7.79 -22.63 7.63
CA THR A 175 6.44 -22.08 7.72
C THR A 175 5.99 -21.93 9.18
N THR A 176 5.16 -20.92 9.45
CA THR A 176 4.51 -20.70 10.75
C THR A 176 3.01 -20.45 10.57
N ASP A 177 2.22 -20.84 11.56
CA ASP A 177 0.77 -20.57 11.60
C ASP A 177 0.46 -19.26 12.35
N VAL A 178 1.47 -18.57 12.89
CA VAL A 178 1.25 -17.29 13.57
C VAL A 178 0.85 -16.22 12.53
N PRO A 179 -0.31 -15.57 12.67
CA PRO A 179 -0.72 -14.51 11.76
C PRO A 179 0.10 -13.25 12.01
N MET A 180 1.00 -12.92 11.07
CA MET A 180 1.83 -11.70 11.16
C MET A 180 1.00 -10.42 11.02
N TRP A 181 -0.17 -10.51 10.38
CA TRP A 181 -1.14 -9.44 10.20
C TRP A 181 -2.53 -9.93 10.59
N ASP A 182 -3.22 -9.19 11.48
CA ASP A 182 -4.56 -9.52 11.97
C ASP A 182 -5.29 -8.23 12.37
N LEU A 183 -6.38 -7.89 11.69
CA LEU A 183 -7.13 -6.64 11.95
C LEU A 183 -7.94 -6.69 13.26
N ASP A 184 -8.18 -7.87 13.81
CA ASP A 184 -8.88 -8.03 15.10
C ASP A 184 -7.91 -7.95 16.30
N ARG A 185 -6.60 -7.77 16.03
CA ARG A 185 -5.55 -7.61 17.04
C ARG A 185 -5.13 -6.14 17.17
N GLU A 186 -4.84 -5.70 18.39
CA GLU A 186 -4.26 -4.38 18.67
C GLU A 186 -2.84 -4.50 19.26
N PRO A 187 -1.78 -4.10 18.55
CA PRO A 187 -1.77 -3.61 17.16
C PRO A 187 -1.95 -4.74 16.13
N ALA A 188 -2.40 -4.37 14.92
CA ALA A 188 -2.69 -5.33 13.86
C ALA A 188 -1.45 -6.10 13.37
N ALA A 189 -0.28 -5.46 13.39
CA ALA A 189 1.00 -6.13 13.14
C ALA A 189 1.46 -6.94 14.36
N PHE A 190 1.90 -8.18 14.14
CA PHE A 190 2.38 -9.05 15.23
C PHE A 190 3.68 -8.50 15.85
N MET A 191 4.54 -7.97 14.96
CA MET A 191 5.86 -7.43 15.27
C MET A 191 5.88 -5.92 15.03
N ALA A 192 6.53 -5.19 15.93
CA ALA A 192 6.82 -3.78 15.77
C ALA A 192 8.34 -3.54 15.74
N PRO A 193 8.83 -2.47 15.07
CA PRO A 193 10.21 -2.01 15.20
C PRO A 193 10.56 -1.91 16.68
N GLY A 194 11.60 -2.62 17.12
CA GLY A 194 11.83 -2.78 18.56
C GLY A 194 11.87 -4.21 19.06
N ASP A 195 10.96 -5.04 18.58
CA ASP A 195 10.71 -6.32 19.22
C ASP A 195 11.90 -7.27 19.09
N ILE A 196 12.09 -8.12 20.10
CA ILE A 196 13.06 -9.20 20.10
C ILE A 196 12.33 -10.48 19.73
N VAL A 197 12.77 -11.14 18.66
CA VAL A 197 12.13 -12.33 18.10
C VAL A 197 13.07 -13.53 18.23
N THR A 198 12.52 -14.64 18.70
CA THR A 198 13.19 -15.95 18.69
C THR A 198 12.33 -16.94 17.95
N PHE A 199 12.94 -17.80 17.15
CA PHE A 199 12.25 -18.88 16.47
C PHE A 199 12.42 -20.19 17.23
N SER A 200 11.37 -20.98 17.32
CA SER A 200 11.42 -22.32 17.91
C SER A 200 10.97 -23.37 16.90
N VAL A 201 11.44 -24.61 17.07
CA VAL A 201 10.98 -25.73 16.24
C VAL A 201 9.57 -26.11 16.70
N ASP A 202 8.61 -26.10 15.78
CA ASP A 202 7.25 -26.54 16.07
C ASP A 202 7.23 -28.01 16.56
N ALA A 203 6.42 -28.30 17.57
CA ALA A 203 6.32 -29.59 18.23
C ALA A 203 5.90 -30.74 17.28
N ALA A 204 5.24 -30.41 16.16
CA ALA A 204 4.94 -31.36 15.09
C ALA A 204 6.20 -31.81 14.32
N THR A 205 7.15 -30.90 14.08
CA THR A 205 8.45 -31.21 13.46
C THR A 205 9.33 -32.04 14.40
N THR A 206 9.27 -31.79 15.70
CA THR A 206 9.94 -32.63 16.71
C THR A 206 9.43 -34.06 16.67
N ARG A 207 8.10 -34.27 16.60
CA ARG A 207 7.49 -35.61 16.52
C ARG A 207 7.86 -36.38 15.25
N ALA A 208 7.91 -35.72 14.09
CA ALA A 208 8.31 -36.35 12.82
C ALA A 208 9.81 -36.73 12.79
N ARG A 209 10.70 -35.93 13.38
CA ARG A 209 12.13 -36.26 13.51
C ARG A 209 12.39 -37.36 14.54
N SER A 210 11.64 -37.37 15.65
CA SER A 210 11.72 -38.45 16.65
C SER A 210 11.22 -39.79 16.13
N THR A 211 10.19 -39.83 15.28
CA THR A 211 9.73 -41.08 14.66
C THR A 211 10.72 -41.62 13.64
N VAL A 212 11.33 -40.79 12.78
CA VAL A 212 12.34 -41.26 11.81
C VAL A 212 13.62 -41.79 12.47
N SER A 213 14.04 -41.20 13.60
CA SER A 213 15.15 -41.73 14.41
C SER A 213 14.80 -43.04 15.14
N ALA A 214 13.51 -43.30 15.42
CA ALA A 214 13.06 -44.51 16.09
C ALA A 214 12.78 -45.70 15.14
N THR A 215 12.64 -45.48 13.83
CA THR A 215 12.32 -46.57 12.87
C THR A 215 13.55 -47.37 12.40
N SER A 216 14.75 -47.05 12.87
CA SER A 216 15.94 -47.87 12.62
C SER A 216 16.21 -48.78 13.81
N ILE A 217 15.40 -49.83 13.96
CA ILE A 217 15.65 -51.14 14.63
C ILE A 217 14.25 -51.75 14.84
N VAL A 218 13.84 -52.66 13.95
CA VAL A 218 13.32 -54.02 14.25
C VAL A 218 12.93 -54.67 12.90
N THR A 219 13.61 -55.77 12.58
CA THR A 219 13.32 -56.71 11.50
C THR A 219 12.15 -57.64 11.85
N SER A 220 11.16 -57.70 10.95
CA SER A 220 10.43 -58.86 10.40
C SER A 220 9.85 -59.94 11.33
N THR A 221 8.52 -60.15 11.27
CA THR A 221 7.92 -61.46 10.87
C THR A 221 6.44 -61.33 10.44
N ASP A 222 6.10 -62.04 9.36
CA ASP A 222 4.77 -62.18 8.72
C ASP A 222 3.67 -62.77 9.63
N SER A 223 2.39 -62.42 9.40
CA SER A 223 1.41 -63.30 8.69
C SER A 223 -0.08 -62.88 8.79
N VAL A 224 -0.71 -62.79 7.60
CA VAL A 224 -2.04 -63.28 7.14
C VAL A 224 -3.38 -62.76 7.76
N THR A 225 -4.20 -62.23 6.84
CA THR A 225 -5.63 -61.78 6.84
C THR A 225 -6.66 -62.92 7.06
N PRO A 226 -7.97 -62.67 7.38
CA PRO A 226 -8.95 -62.09 6.43
C PRO A 226 -10.14 -61.26 7.02
N ALA A 227 -10.98 -60.80 6.09
CA ALA A 227 -11.94 -59.69 6.12
C ALA A 227 -13.32 -59.89 6.79
N ASP A 228 -13.92 -58.73 7.14
CA ASP A 228 -15.31 -58.23 7.26
C ASP A 228 -16.54 -59.18 7.38
N PRO A 229 -17.61 -58.71 8.07
CA PRO A 229 -18.71 -58.10 7.29
C PRO A 229 -19.43 -56.88 7.91
N VAL A 230 -20.16 -56.22 7.02
CA VAL A 230 -20.97 -54.99 7.07
C VAL A 230 -22.38 -55.20 7.70
N THR A 231 -22.79 -54.24 8.56
CA THR A 231 -24.11 -53.64 9.00
C THR A 231 -25.46 -54.42 8.88
N PRO A 232 -26.56 -54.10 9.64
CA PRO A 232 -27.19 -52.75 9.76
C PRO A 232 -28.00 -52.36 11.04
N ALA A 233 -28.38 -51.06 11.06
CA ALA A 233 -29.60 -50.40 11.59
C ALA A 233 -29.70 -49.97 13.09
N ASP A 234 -29.56 -48.65 13.31
CA ASP A 234 -30.58 -47.62 13.67
C ASP A 234 -31.61 -47.91 14.81
N PRO A 235 -32.39 -46.93 15.30
CA PRO A 235 -32.11 -45.57 15.80
C PRO A 235 -32.89 -45.30 17.12
N ASP A 236 -32.32 -44.66 18.14
CA ASP A 236 -33.14 -43.82 19.03
C ASP A 236 -32.32 -43.06 20.08
N SER A 237 -32.80 -41.85 20.38
CA SER A 237 -32.53 -41.01 21.55
C SER A 237 -31.54 -39.84 21.39
N PRO A 238 -31.87 -38.70 22.03
CA PRO A 238 -32.03 -37.43 21.31
C PRO A 238 -30.82 -36.52 21.42
N ARG A 239 -30.59 -35.74 20.36
CA ARG A 239 -29.64 -34.63 20.36
C ARG A 239 -30.21 -33.49 21.19
N SER A 240 -29.49 -33.14 22.26
CA SER A 240 -29.72 -31.97 23.08
C SER A 240 -29.68 -30.69 22.25
N ALA A 241 -30.64 -29.81 22.54
CA ALA A 241 -30.94 -28.58 21.84
C ALA A 241 -29.72 -27.64 21.74
N GLU A 242 -29.41 -27.32 20.49
CA GLU A 242 -28.61 -26.20 20.05
C GLU A 242 -29.28 -24.90 20.53
N GLN A 243 -28.56 -24.13 21.35
CA GLN A 243 -29.02 -22.84 21.82
C GLN A 243 -29.10 -21.88 20.63
N ALA A 244 -30.33 -21.58 20.24
CA ALA A 244 -30.65 -20.57 19.25
C ALA A 244 -29.99 -19.23 19.64
N HIS A 245 -29.01 -18.81 18.84
CA HIS A 245 -28.66 -17.40 18.74
C HIS A 245 -29.93 -16.64 18.32
N PRO A 246 -30.24 -15.49 18.93
CA PRO A 246 -31.32 -14.66 18.44
C PRO A 246 -30.98 -14.27 16.99
N GLU A 247 -31.88 -14.58 16.06
CA GLU A 247 -31.83 -14.04 14.70
C GLU A 247 -31.55 -12.54 14.82
N PRO A 248 -30.51 -12.00 14.13
CA PRO A 248 -30.40 -10.56 14.02
C PRO A 248 -31.71 -10.09 13.39
N ALA A 249 -32.42 -9.24 14.12
CA ALA A 249 -33.64 -8.62 13.62
C ALA A 249 -33.35 -8.10 12.21
N ALA A 250 -34.18 -8.51 11.24
CA ALA A 250 -34.08 -8.02 9.87
C ALA A 250 -33.88 -6.49 9.90
N PRO A 251 -32.84 -5.95 9.25
CA PRO A 251 -32.55 -4.53 9.32
C PRO A 251 -33.81 -3.78 8.87
N ARG A 252 -34.28 -2.87 9.73
CA ARG A 252 -35.37 -1.97 9.37
C ARG A 252 -34.94 -1.22 8.10
N VAL A 253 -35.65 -1.45 7.00
CA VAL A 253 -35.46 -0.74 5.73
C VAL A 253 -35.98 0.70 5.90
N GLU A 254 -35.19 1.55 6.58
CA GLU A 254 -35.47 2.99 6.73
C GLU A 254 -34.23 3.87 6.43
N THR A 255 -33.13 3.29 5.91
CA THR A 255 -31.87 4.02 5.73
C THR A 255 -31.65 4.47 4.28
N SER A 256 -31.44 5.76 4.11
CA SER A 256 -30.94 6.40 2.88
C SER A 256 -29.69 5.68 2.35
N ALA A 257 -29.68 5.25 1.09
CA ALA A 257 -28.59 4.46 0.52
C ALA A 257 -28.40 4.69 -1.00
N ILE A 258 -27.25 4.25 -1.51
CA ILE A 258 -26.94 4.16 -2.94
C ILE A 258 -26.80 2.67 -3.29
N GLU A 259 -27.74 2.16 -4.09
CA GLU A 259 -27.66 0.79 -4.63
C GLU A 259 -26.78 0.77 -5.87
N VAL A 260 -25.81 -0.14 -5.93
CA VAL A 260 -24.92 -0.29 -7.08
C VAL A 260 -25.54 -1.21 -8.11
N LEU A 261 -25.85 -0.69 -9.30
CA LEU A 261 -26.37 -1.50 -10.42
C LEU A 261 -25.23 -2.04 -11.29
N SER A 262 -24.19 -1.23 -11.48
CA SER A 262 -22.96 -1.60 -12.16
C SER A 262 -21.81 -0.80 -11.56
N PRO A 263 -20.75 -1.45 -11.02
CA PRO A 263 -19.62 -0.74 -10.43
C PRO A 263 -18.68 -0.09 -11.46
N GLY A 264 -18.89 -0.32 -12.77
CA GLY A 264 -17.94 0.09 -13.80
C GLY A 264 -16.69 -0.80 -13.80
N LEU A 265 -15.58 -0.29 -14.35
CA LEU A 265 -14.31 -1.05 -14.39
C LEU A 265 -13.71 -1.20 -12.98
N GLN A 266 -13.70 -0.12 -12.22
CA GLN A 266 -13.23 -0.10 -10.84
C GLN A 266 -13.82 1.13 -10.14
N THR A 267 -14.55 0.89 -9.05
CA THR A 267 -15.04 1.91 -8.13
C THR A 267 -14.57 1.56 -6.73
N LEU A 268 -13.93 2.50 -6.05
CA LEU A 268 -13.33 2.30 -4.73
C LEU A 268 -13.79 3.39 -3.77
N PHE A 269 -13.89 3.05 -2.48
CA PHE A 269 -13.95 4.08 -1.46
C PHE A 269 -12.59 4.75 -1.32
N GLN A 270 -12.59 6.09 -1.28
CA GLN A 270 -11.41 6.90 -1.04
C GLN A 270 -11.77 8.09 -0.16
N ASP A 271 -11.13 8.19 1.00
CA ASP A 271 -10.97 9.44 1.74
C ASP A 271 -9.58 10.05 1.43
N LEU A 272 -9.02 10.87 2.33
CA LEU A 272 -7.70 11.47 2.13
C LEU A 272 -6.53 10.55 2.51
N GLY A 273 -6.79 9.35 3.02
CA GLY A 273 -5.78 8.36 3.37
C GLY A 273 -5.80 7.94 4.83
N ARG A 274 -4.82 7.10 5.16
CA ARG A 274 -4.63 6.34 6.39
C ARG A 274 -3.25 6.62 6.98
N ASP A 275 -3.05 7.85 7.43
CA ASP A 275 -1.81 8.27 8.08
C ASP A 275 -1.69 7.64 9.48
N GLY A 276 -0.46 7.40 9.97
CA GLY A 276 -0.19 6.96 11.34
C GLY A 276 0.06 5.45 11.51
N TYR A 277 0.12 4.70 10.40
CA TYR A 277 0.27 3.24 10.41
C TYR A 277 1.50 2.73 9.64
N ALA A 278 2.42 3.60 9.23
CA ALA A 278 3.65 3.23 8.52
C ALA A 278 4.59 2.38 9.39
N SER A 279 4.57 2.55 10.72
CA SER A 279 5.29 1.67 11.66
C SER A 279 4.86 0.20 11.58
N MET A 280 3.67 -0.06 11.02
CA MET A 280 3.11 -1.38 10.74
C MET A 280 3.22 -1.80 9.27
N GLY A 281 3.91 -1.02 8.43
CA GLY A 281 4.05 -1.33 7.01
C GLY A 281 2.85 -0.91 6.15
N VAL A 282 1.96 -0.06 6.67
CA VAL A 282 0.73 0.39 5.99
C VAL A 282 0.96 1.74 5.30
N SER A 283 0.69 1.80 3.99
CA SER A 283 0.72 3.05 3.23
C SER A 283 -0.54 3.90 3.49
N ALA A 284 -0.41 5.22 3.31
CA ALA A 284 -1.55 6.12 3.52
C ALA A 284 -2.66 5.92 2.47
N SER A 285 -2.35 5.50 1.23
CA SER A 285 -3.34 5.43 0.15
C SER A 285 -4.10 6.76 -0.04
N GLY A 286 -5.41 6.70 -0.29
CA GLY A 286 -6.30 7.86 -0.43
C GLY A 286 -6.58 8.27 -1.88
N ALA A 287 -7.38 9.32 -2.04
CA ALA A 287 -7.77 9.84 -3.35
C ALA A 287 -6.54 10.30 -4.17
N LEU A 288 -6.39 9.75 -5.38
CA LEU A 288 -5.25 10.07 -6.26
C LEU A 288 -5.23 11.50 -6.77
N ASP A 289 -6.42 12.07 -6.92
CA ASP A 289 -6.66 13.45 -7.28
C ASP A 289 -7.44 14.13 -6.15
N ALA A 290 -6.70 14.36 -5.06
CA ALA A 290 -7.21 14.94 -3.82
C ALA A 290 -7.91 16.30 -4.02
N PRO A 291 -7.49 17.22 -4.92
CA PRO A 291 -8.26 18.43 -5.22
C PRO A 291 -9.69 18.13 -5.70
N ALA A 292 -9.85 17.22 -6.66
CA ALA A 292 -11.17 16.85 -7.19
C ALA A 292 -12.02 16.15 -6.11
N HIS A 293 -11.44 15.23 -5.36
CA HIS A 293 -12.09 14.59 -4.21
C HIS A 293 -12.65 15.62 -3.21
N ARG A 294 -11.81 16.57 -2.79
CA ARG A 294 -12.24 17.62 -1.85
C ARG A 294 -13.33 18.51 -2.45
N GLN A 295 -13.25 18.80 -3.76
CA GLN A 295 -14.27 19.56 -4.47
C GLN A 295 -15.64 18.85 -4.44
N ALA A 296 -15.69 17.54 -4.72
CA ALA A 296 -16.94 16.76 -4.66
C ALA A 296 -17.60 16.86 -3.28
N ASN A 297 -16.82 16.69 -2.22
CA ASN A 297 -17.30 16.81 -0.85
C ASN A 297 -17.82 18.23 -0.53
N ARG A 298 -17.07 19.28 -0.91
CA ARG A 298 -17.49 20.68 -0.69
C ARG A 298 -18.81 21.02 -1.40
N LEU A 299 -19.03 20.49 -2.60
CA LEU A 299 -20.24 20.72 -3.38
C LEU A 299 -21.50 20.20 -2.66
N VAL A 300 -21.41 19.05 -2.00
CA VAL A 300 -22.54 18.46 -1.25
C VAL A 300 -22.58 18.88 0.22
N GLY A 301 -21.63 19.70 0.68
CA GLY A 301 -21.54 20.24 2.05
C GLY A 301 -20.90 19.31 3.07
N ASN A 302 -20.13 18.31 2.62
CA ASN A 302 -19.36 17.41 3.49
C ASN A 302 -18.05 18.06 3.96
N SER A 303 -17.43 17.48 5.00
CA SER A 303 -16.01 17.72 5.28
C SER A 303 -15.17 17.37 4.03
N PRO A 304 -14.17 18.20 3.65
CA PRO A 304 -13.36 17.94 2.45
C PRO A 304 -12.69 16.56 2.41
N GLY A 305 -12.46 15.93 3.55
CA GLY A 305 -11.86 14.59 3.64
C GLY A 305 -12.85 13.45 3.89
N ALA A 306 -14.15 13.68 3.80
CA ALA A 306 -15.12 12.58 3.87
C ALA A 306 -14.94 11.61 2.69
N ALA A 307 -15.19 10.32 2.89
CA ALA A 307 -15.05 9.35 1.81
C ALA A 307 -15.95 9.66 0.62
N THR A 308 -15.41 9.47 -0.58
CA THR A 308 -16.09 9.51 -1.88
C THR A 308 -15.91 8.18 -2.60
N LEU A 309 -16.70 7.93 -3.64
CA LEU A 309 -16.38 6.88 -4.60
C LEU A 309 -15.41 7.42 -5.66
N GLU A 310 -14.21 6.86 -5.75
CA GLU A 310 -13.28 7.08 -6.87
C GLU A 310 -13.62 6.09 -7.98
N VAL A 311 -14.07 6.59 -9.14
CA VAL A 311 -14.53 5.81 -10.29
C VAL A 311 -13.51 5.93 -11.42
N ALA A 312 -12.87 4.83 -11.80
CA ALA A 312 -11.91 4.79 -12.90
C ALA A 312 -12.61 4.47 -14.24
N TYR A 313 -12.37 5.29 -15.26
CA TYR A 313 -12.91 5.18 -16.62
C TYR A 313 -14.45 5.22 -16.74
N GLY A 314 -15.13 5.66 -15.68
CA GLY A 314 -16.59 5.80 -15.66
C GLY A 314 -17.33 4.47 -15.59
N GLY A 315 -18.55 4.43 -16.14
CA GLY A 315 -19.36 3.20 -16.20
C GLY A 315 -20.07 2.81 -14.90
N LEU A 316 -19.90 3.58 -13.83
CA LEU A 316 -20.70 3.45 -12.61
C LEU A 316 -22.18 3.76 -12.93
N ASN A 317 -23.07 2.85 -12.52
CA ASN A 317 -24.51 3.04 -12.54
C ASN A 317 -25.06 2.71 -11.16
N VAL A 318 -25.77 3.65 -10.55
CA VAL A 318 -26.31 3.52 -9.20
C VAL A 318 -27.75 3.97 -9.13
N ARG A 319 -28.52 3.42 -8.20
CA ARG A 319 -29.89 3.81 -7.92
C ARG A 319 -30.01 4.40 -6.53
N ALA A 320 -30.67 5.54 -6.42
CA ALA A 320 -30.98 6.14 -5.13
C ALA A 320 -32.03 5.30 -4.38
N ARG A 321 -31.77 5.06 -3.09
CA ARG A 321 -32.73 4.52 -2.11
C ARG A 321 -33.00 5.62 -1.10
N GLY A 322 -34.14 6.29 -1.23
CA GLY A 322 -34.44 7.57 -0.61
C GLY A 322 -33.83 8.77 -1.36
N PRO A 323 -34.30 9.99 -1.07
CA PRO A 323 -33.77 11.21 -1.71
C PRO A 323 -32.30 11.46 -1.39
N GLN A 324 -31.52 11.83 -2.41
CA GLN A 324 -30.07 12.10 -2.29
C GLN A 324 -29.68 13.46 -2.87
N VAL A 325 -28.56 14.01 -2.39
CA VAL A 325 -27.84 15.10 -3.05
C VAL A 325 -26.44 14.61 -3.37
N VAL A 326 -26.08 14.69 -4.66
CA VAL A 326 -24.85 14.10 -5.21
C VAL A 326 -24.07 15.15 -5.97
N ALA A 327 -22.75 15.03 -5.98
CA ALA A 327 -21.88 15.77 -6.89
C ALA A 327 -20.83 14.83 -7.50
N VAL A 328 -20.44 15.11 -8.74
CA VAL A 328 -19.38 14.39 -9.45
C VAL A 328 -18.33 15.39 -9.95
N THR A 329 -17.06 15.13 -9.65
CA THR A 329 -15.90 15.94 -10.05
C THR A 329 -14.76 15.05 -10.58
N GLY A 330 -13.60 15.62 -10.92
CA GLY A 330 -12.44 14.89 -11.44
C GLY A 330 -12.42 14.87 -12.97
N ALA A 331 -12.21 13.69 -13.57
CA ALA A 331 -12.34 13.47 -15.00
C ALA A 331 -13.79 13.67 -15.44
N GLU A 332 -14.01 14.59 -16.37
CA GLU A 332 -15.36 14.95 -16.82
C GLU A 332 -16.01 13.79 -17.56
N VAL A 333 -17.22 13.45 -17.14
CA VAL A 333 -18.05 12.38 -17.71
C VAL A 333 -19.44 12.91 -18.00
N GLU A 334 -20.11 12.35 -19.01
CA GLU A 334 -21.53 12.59 -19.18
C GLU A 334 -22.31 11.96 -18.02
N LEU A 335 -23.18 12.75 -17.39
CA LEU A 335 -24.05 12.31 -16.30
C LEU A 335 -25.50 12.30 -16.77
N THR A 336 -26.14 11.14 -16.69
CA THR A 336 -27.57 10.98 -16.98
C THR A 336 -28.31 10.43 -15.78
N VAL A 337 -29.47 11.00 -15.50
CA VAL A 337 -30.41 10.49 -14.50
C VAL A 337 -31.61 9.91 -15.24
N SER A 338 -31.90 8.64 -15.00
CA SER A 338 -33.11 7.96 -15.46
C SER A 338 -34.08 7.79 -14.29
N GLY A 339 -35.39 7.85 -14.53
CA GLY A 339 -36.39 7.81 -13.46
C GLY A 339 -37.71 8.40 -13.94
N ALA A 340 -38.46 9.02 -13.04
CA ALA A 340 -39.71 9.70 -13.38
C ALA A 340 -39.47 10.91 -14.32
N LEU A 341 -38.34 11.60 -14.17
CA LEU A 341 -37.93 12.75 -14.98
C LEU A 341 -36.51 12.55 -15.53
N PRO A 342 -36.37 11.86 -16.68
CA PRO A 342 -35.06 11.65 -17.31
C PRO A 342 -34.41 12.97 -17.70
N ARG A 343 -33.14 13.16 -17.31
CA ARG A 343 -32.39 14.41 -17.54
C ARG A 343 -30.89 14.18 -17.62
N ARG A 344 -30.19 15.09 -18.30
CA ARG A 344 -28.74 15.25 -18.14
C ARG A 344 -28.49 16.18 -16.97
N VAL A 345 -27.48 15.90 -16.15
CA VAL A 345 -27.09 16.74 -15.01
C VAL A 345 -25.69 17.28 -15.22
N ALA A 346 -25.42 18.47 -14.69
CA ALA A 346 -24.15 19.15 -14.88
C ALA A 346 -23.06 18.50 -14.01
N PHE A 347 -21.94 18.16 -14.64
CA PHE A 347 -20.71 17.79 -13.94
C PHE A 347 -20.17 18.98 -13.13
N GLY A 348 -19.47 18.71 -12.03
CA GLY A 348 -18.88 19.77 -11.18
C GLY A 348 -19.90 20.58 -10.38
N THR A 349 -21.14 20.11 -10.27
CA THR A 349 -22.20 20.77 -9.49
C THR A 349 -22.94 19.76 -8.62
N ALA A 350 -23.61 20.24 -7.57
CA ALA A 350 -24.50 19.41 -6.77
C ALA A 350 -25.89 19.33 -7.42
N PHE A 351 -26.48 18.13 -7.45
CA PHE A 351 -27.82 17.88 -7.96
C PHE A 351 -28.58 16.88 -7.09
N ALA A 352 -29.91 16.96 -7.10
CA ALA A 352 -30.78 16.05 -6.37
C ALA A 352 -31.08 14.79 -7.19
N LEU A 353 -31.24 13.67 -6.49
CA LEU A 353 -31.84 12.43 -6.99
C LEU A 353 -33.06 12.10 -6.12
N ASP A 354 -34.18 11.78 -6.74
CA ASP A 354 -35.35 11.26 -6.01
C ASP A 354 -35.18 9.77 -5.72
N ASP A 355 -36.01 9.23 -4.82
CA ASP A 355 -36.01 7.78 -4.57
C ASP A 355 -36.29 7.01 -5.87
N GLY A 356 -35.45 6.02 -6.17
CA GLY A 356 -35.52 5.23 -7.39
C GLY A 356 -34.87 5.84 -8.63
N ASP A 357 -34.41 7.10 -8.60
CA ASP A 357 -33.63 7.68 -9.70
C ASP A 357 -32.32 6.89 -9.89
N GLU A 358 -31.98 6.61 -11.15
CA GLU A 358 -30.75 5.94 -11.56
C GLU A 358 -29.76 6.95 -12.14
N LEU A 359 -28.60 7.11 -11.49
CA LEU A 359 -27.50 7.93 -11.97
C LEU A 359 -26.49 7.06 -12.72
N ARG A 360 -26.25 7.39 -13.99
CA ARG A 360 -25.26 6.75 -14.84
C ARG A 360 -24.12 7.72 -15.17
N LEU A 361 -22.90 7.27 -14.94
CA LEU A 361 -21.66 7.92 -15.37
C LEU A 361 -21.23 7.32 -16.72
N GLY A 362 -21.11 8.16 -17.73
CA GLY A 362 -20.47 7.82 -19.00
C GLY A 362 -18.96 7.60 -18.85
N SER A 363 -18.25 7.48 -19.97
CA SER A 363 -16.78 7.39 -19.97
C SER A 363 -16.15 8.77 -20.19
N PRO A 364 -15.01 9.06 -19.53
CA PRO A 364 -14.34 10.34 -19.70
C PRO A 364 -13.62 10.42 -21.05
N ALA A 365 -13.61 11.61 -21.65
CA ALA A 365 -12.82 11.88 -22.85
C ALA A 365 -11.34 12.18 -22.54
N ALA A 366 -11.08 12.71 -21.34
CA ALA A 366 -9.76 13.02 -20.80
C ALA A 366 -9.74 12.77 -19.29
N GLY A 367 -8.60 12.35 -18.77
CA GLY A 367 -8.46 11.86 -17.41
C GLY A 367 -8.92 10.41 -17.24
N VAL A 368 -8.83 9.92 -16.01
CA VAL A 368 -9.19 8.55 -15.63
C VAL A 368 -10.23 8.53 -14.51
N ARG A 369 -10.09 9.41 -13.51
CA ARG A 369 -10.78 9.26 -12.21
C ARG A 369 -11.81 10.35 -11.99
N SER A 370 -13.07 9.95 -11.80
CA SER A 370 -14.14 10.82 -11.32
C SER A 370 -14.42 10.52 -9.84
N TYR A 371 -14.86 11.51 -9.07
CA TYR A 371 -15.20 11.37 -7.66
C TYR A 371 -16.68 11.63 -7.45
N VAL A 372 -17.40 10.67 -6.85
CA VAL A 372 -18.81 10.80 -6.50
C VAL A 372 -18.93 11.01 -5.00
N ALA A 373 -19.47 12.16 -4.61
CA ALA A 373 -19.80 12.46 -3.21
C ALA A 373 -21.31 12.49 -3.03
N VAL A 374 -21.77 11.97 -1.88
CA VAL A 374 -23.16 12.04 -1.43
C VAL A 374 -23.22 12.92 -0.18
N ARG A 375 -24.26 13.74 -0.06
CA ARG A 375 -24.47 14.60 1.11
C ARG A 375 -24.62 13.76 2.38
N GLY A 376 -23.83 14.06 3.41
CA GLY A 376 -23.69 13.26 4.64
C GLY A 376 -22.50 12.28 4.60
N GLY A 377 -22.07 11.92 3.39
CA GLY A 377 -21.02 10.94 3.13
C GLY A 377 -21.48 9.50 3.38
N PHE A 378 -20.63 8.55 2.99
CA PHE A 378 -20.95 7.12 3.05
C PHE A 378 -20.79 6.55 4.44
N ASP A 379 -21.75 5.73 4.85
CA ASP A 379 -21.74 4.94 6.07
C ASP A 379 -21.13 3.56 5.78
N ALA A 380 -19.82 3.47 5.91
CA ALA A 380 -19.04 2.25 5.76
C ALA A 380 -18.07 2.12 6.95
N PRO A 381 -17.76 0.90 7.41
CA PRO A 381 -16.84 0.70 8.51
C PRO A 381 -15.40 1.04 8.05
N PRO A 382 -14.69 1.94 8.74
CA PRO A 382 -13.30 2.23 8.42
C PRO A 382 -12.39 1.05 8.79
N VAL A 383 -11.37 0.80 7.98
CA VAL A 383 -10.27 -0.13 8.30
C VAL A 383 -9.07 0.70 8.69
N LEU A 384 -8.57 0.52 9.92
CA LEU A 384 -7.52 1.36 10.51
C LEU A 384 -7.87 2.86 10.34
N GLU A 385 -9.04 3.24 10.87
CA GLU A 385 -9.55 4.63 10.89
C GLU A 385 -9.80 5.30 9.52
N SER A 386 -9.63 4.59 8.40
CA SER A 386 -9.81 5.14 7.04
C SER A 386 -10.66 4.24 6.15
N LEU A 387 -11.41 4.86 5.25
CA LEU A 387 -12.18 4.24 4.18
C LEU A 387 -11.41 4.16 2.85
N ALA A 388 -10.16 4.64 2.78
CA ALA A 388 -9.34 4.48 1.59
C ALA A 388 -9.03 3.01 1.31
N THR A 389 -9.39 2.55 0.11
CA THR A 389 -8.96 1.25 -0.39
C THR A 389 -7.51 1.32 -0.90
N ASP A 390 -6.62 0.54 -0.29
CA ASP A 390 -5.24 0.31 -0.74
C ASP A 390 -5.18 -1.01 -1.52
N LEU A 391 -5.02 -0.93 -2.84
CA LEU A 391 -4.98 -2.12 -3.70
C LEU A 391 -3.72 -2.96 -3.51
N LEU A 392 -2.59 -2.34 -3.13
CA LEU A 392 -1.36 -3.08 -2.90
C LEU A 392 -1.50 -3.89 -1.62
N ALA A 393 -1.90 -3.23 -0.53
CA ALA A 393 -2.03 -3.83 0.79
C ALA A 393 -3.23 -4.77 0.91
N GLY A 394 -4.29 -4.54 0.14
CA GLY A 394 -5.59 -5.20 0.34
C GLY A 394 -6.31 -4.70 1.60
N LEU A 395 -6.20 -3.39 1.87
CA LEU A 395 -6.83 -2.73 3.02
C LEU A 395 -7.94 -1.79 2.58
N GLY A 396 -8.88 -1.51 3.48
CA GLY A 396 -10.07 -0.70 3.22
C GLY A 396 -11.33 -1.54 3.12
N PRO A 397 -12.47 -0.92 2.79
CA PRO A 397 -13.74 -1.63 2.63
C PRO A 397 -13.69 -2.69 1.53
N ASP A 398 -14.63 -3.64 1.59
CA ASP A 398 -14.81 -4.66 0.56
C ASP A 398 -14.98 -4.05 -0.84
N ALA A 399 -14.57 -4.80 -1.85
CA ALA A 399 -14.71 -4.40 -3.25
C ALA A 399 -16.20 -4.21 -3.60
N ILE A 400 -16.52 -3.06 -4.19
CA ILE A 400 -17.90 -2.71 -4.54
C ILE A 400 -18.37 -3.57 -5.72
N THR A 401 -19.48 -4.28 -5.54
CA THR A 401 -20.11 -5.15 -6.52
C THR A 401 -21.54 -4.74 -6.85
N ALA A 402 -22.09 -5.26 -7.94
CA ALA A 402 -23.49 -5.02 -8.29
C ALA A 402 -24.42 -5.69 -7.27
N GLY A 403 -25.41 -4.94 -6.79
CA GLY A 403 -26.33 -5.34 -5.73
C GLY A 403 -25.98 -4.76 -4.36
N ASP A 404 -24.78 -4.21 -4.18
CA ASP A 404 -24.39 -3.59 -2.92
C ASP A 404 -25.26 -2.38 -2.59
N LEU A 405 -25.61 -2.25 -1.31
CA LEU A 405 -26.29 -1.08 -0.75
C LEU A 405 -25.29 -0.28 0.06
N LEU A 406 -24.79 0.81 -0.51
CA LEU A 406 -23.86 1.70 0.15
C LEU A 406 -24.66 2.68 1.03
N GLY A 407 -24.59 2.50 2.35
CA GLY A 407 -25.28 3.35 3.31
C GLY A 407 -24.86 4.82 3.16
N VAL A 408 -25.80 5.74 3.33
CA VAL A 408 -25.52 7.17 3.43
C VAL A 408 -25.79 7.60 4.87
N ARG A 409 -24.81 8.23 5.50
CA ARG A 409 -24.96 8.68 6.89
C ARG A 409 -26.14 9.65 6.99
N LEU A 410 -27.10 9.29 7.83
CA LEU A 410 -28.08 10.25 8.32
C LEU A 410 -27.35 11.18 9.29
N PRO A 411 -27.41 12.51 9.10
CA PRO A 411 -26.68 13.42 9.96
C PRO A 411 -27.21 13.40 11.41
N ASP A 412 -26.37 13.01 12.36
CA ASP A 412 -26.65 13.16 13.81
C ASP A 412 -26.71 14.64 14.26
N ALA A 413 -26.12 15.54 13.47
CA ALA A 413 -26.12 16.99 13.64
C ALA A 413 -26.41 17.68 12.30
N PRO A 414 -27.04 18.87 12.25
CA PRO A 414 -27.37 19.53 11.00
C PRO A 414 -26.10 19.70 10.14
N LEU A 415 -26.13 19.09 8.95
CA LEU A 415 -25.08 19.25 7.95
C LEU A 415 -24.84 20.74 7.70
N SER A 416 -23.60 21.10 7.33
CA SER A 416 -23.28 22.49 6.98
C SER A 416 -24.34 23.01 6.00
N PRO A 417 -25.00 24.16 6.31
CA PRO A 417 -25.96 24.78 5.40
C PRO A 417 -25.24 25.38 4.19
N ALA A 418 -23.92 25.55 4.27
CA ALA A 418 -23.10 26.07 3.19
C ALA A 418 -22.69 24.94 2.24
N ILE A 419 -23.21 25.00 1.02
CA ILE A 419 -22.70 24.28 -0.15
C ILE A 419 -21.79 25.23 -0.93
N SER A 420 -20.72 24.70 -1.53
CA SER A 420 -19.95 25.47 -2.49
C SER A 420 -20.76 25.60 -3.79
N VAL A 421 -21.01 26.81 -4.24
CA VAL A 421 -21.49 27.06 -5.60
C VAL A 421 -20.23 27.12 -6.45
N ALA A 422 -19.79 25.97 -7.00
CA ALA A 422 -18.47 25.87 -7.63
C ALA A 422 -18.27 26.91 -8.73
N ASP A 423 -17.06 27.49 -8.75
CA ASP A 423 -16.50 28.20 -9.91
C ASP A 423 -14.98 27.96 -9.92
N GLU A 424 -14.57 26.67 -9.88
CA GLU A 424 -13.19 26.31 -10.23
C GLU A 424 -13.16 26.07 -11.74
N ALA A 425 -12.24 26.76 -12.43
CA ALA A 425 -12.10 26.65 -13.88
C ALA A 425 -11.93 25.17 -14.30
N PRO A 426 -12.50 24.76 -15.44
CA PRO A 426 -12.28 23.42 -15.99
C PRO A 426 -10.79 23.11 -16.03
N ARG A 427 -10.41 21.94 -15.51
CA ARG A 427 -9.01 21.50 -15.55
C ARG A 427 -8.72 20.86 -16.89
N ASP A 428 -7.62 21.26 -17.50
CA ASP A 428 -7.11 20.58 -18.68
C ASP A 428 -6.48 19.24 -18.27
N LEU A 429 -7.15 18.14 -18.64
CA LEU A 429 -6.76 16.78 -18.26
C LEU A 429 -6.17 16.03 -19.45
N PRO A 430 -5.26 15.08 -19.19
CA PRO A 430 -4.58 14.39 -20.26
C PRO A 430 -5.50 13.38 -20.94
N SER A 431 -5.37 13.22 -22.25
CA SER A 431 -6.07 12.20 -23.03
C SER A 431 -5.07 11.31 -23.77
N ALA A 432 -5.48 10.09 -24.13
CA ALA A 432 -4.60 9.14 -24.82
C ALA A 432 -4.15 9.61 -26.22
N SER A 433 -4.97 10.41 -26.89
CA SER A 433 -4.68 11.04 -28.19
C SER A 433 -4.25 12.51 -28.06
N GLY A 434 -4.06 13.00 -26.85
CA GLY A 434 -3.69 14.39 -26.58
C GLY A 434 -2.21 14.66 -26.72
N ASP A 435 -1.84 15.90 -26.42
CA ASP A 435 -0.43 16.33 -26.37
C ASP A 435 0.33 15.64 -25.22
N THR A 436 1.65 15.61 -25.36
CA THR A 436 2.54 15.07 -24.34
C THR A 436 2.42 15.87 -23.04
N VAL A 437 2.12 15.16 -21.96
CA VAL A 437 1.96 15.71 -20.62
C VAL A 437 3.33 15.97 -20.01
N GLU A 438 3.66 17.21 -19.72
CA GLU A 438 4.86 17.53 -18.93
C GLU A 438 4.57 17.31 -17.45
N LEU A 439 5.38 16.52 -16.74
CA LEU A 439 5.38 16.40 -15.27
C LEU A 439 6.70 16.94 -14.71
N ARG A 440 6.60 17.78 -13.68
CA ARG A 440 7.79 18.36 -13.03
C ARG A 440 8.31 17.42 -11.96
N ILE A 441 9.61 17.22 -11.96
CA ILE A 441 10.30 16.30 -11.05
C ILE A 441 11.45 16.99 -10.34
N VAL A 442 11.74 16.50 -9.14
CA VAL A 442 12.98 16.77 -8.42
C VAL A 442 13.84 15.52 -8.51
N LEU A 443 15.14 15.67 -8.79
CA LEU A 443 16.08 14.55 -8.82
C LEU A 443 16.41 14.04 -7.41
N GLY A 444 16.75 12.76 -7.34
CA GLY A 444 17.12 12.08 -6.10
C GLY A 444 16.05 11.12 -5.60
N PRO A 445 16.38 10.28 -4.60
CA PRO A 445 17.64 10.26 -3.84
C PRO A 445 18.78 9.45 -4.49
N ARG A 446 18.54 8.80 -5.63
CA ARG A 446 19.50 7.89 -6.31
C ARG A 446 19.73 8.29 -7.77
N ASP A 447 19.65 9.58 -8.08
CA ASP A 447 20.04 10.15 -9.37
C ASP A 447 21.52 9.88 -9.70
N ASP A 448 22.36 9.73 -8.66
CA ASP A 448 23.77 9.33 -8.77
C ASP A 448 24.00 7.89 -9.29
N TRP A 449 22.93 7.15 -9.61
CA TRP A 449 22.98 5.89 -10.34
C TRP A 449 22.91 6.07 -11.86
N PHE A 450 22.69 7.29 -12.35
CA PHE A 450 22.54 7.59 -13.77
C PHE A 450 23.58 8.62 -14.20
N SER A 451 24.12 8.47 -15.41
CA SER A 451 25.03 9.48 -15.97
C SER A 451 24.23 10.70 -16.44
N ALA A 452 24.92 11.81 -16.69
CA ALA A 452 24.30 13.00 -17.27
C ALA A 452 23.57 12.67 -18.59
N ASP A 453 24.20 11.88 -19.47
CA ASP A 453 23.58 11.45 -20.74
C ASP A 453 22.28 10.65 -20.54
N GLU A 454 22.19 9.85 -19.47
CA GLU A 454 20.97 9.10 -19.14
C GLU A 454 19.88 10.01 -18.57
N LEU A 455 20.24 11.05 -17.79
CA LEU A 455 19.29 12.06 -17.31
C LEU A 455 18.76 12.93 -18.48
N ASP A 456 19.63 13.30 -19.42
CA ASP A 456 19.26 14.00 -20.64
C ASP A 456 18.34 13.13 -21.51
N ARG A 457 18.65 11.83 -21.64
CA ARG A 457 17.76 10.89 -22.34
C ARG A 457 16.42 10.73 -21.63
N PHE A 458 16.41 10.64 -20.31
CA PHE A 458 15.19 10.49 -19.51
C PHE A 458 14.22 11.67 -19.71
N THR A 459 14.77 12.89 -19.70
CA THR A 459 13.98 14.13 -19.84
C THR A 459 13.70 14.52 -21.30
N GLY A 460 14.55 14.11 -22.24
CA GLY A 460 14.43 14.45 -23.66
C GLY A 460 13.43 13.60 -24.45
N GLN A 461 13.10 12.41 -23.97
CA GLN A 461 12.19 11.49 -24.65
C GLN A 461 10.72 11.63 -24.20
N GLU A 462 9.84 10.91 -24.88
CA GLU A 462 8.44 10.70 -24.46
C GLU A 462 8.29 9.30 -23.90
N TRP A 463 7.59 9.19 -22.77
CA TRP A 463 7.26 7.95 -22.10
C TRP A 463 5.78 7.65 -22.31
N GLN A 464 5.45 6.44 -22.77
CA GLN A 464 4.06 6.02 -22.96
C GLN A 464 3.53 5.29 -21.71
N VAL A 465 2.34 5.69 -21.25
CA VAL A 465 1.63 5.02 -20.15
C VAL A 465 1.11 3.66 -20.62
N THR A 466 1.52 2.58 -19.97
CA THR A 466 1.16 1.21 -20.39
C THR A 466 -0.13 0.71 -19.73
N PRO A 467 -0.79 -0.33 -20.30
CA PRO A 467 -1.99 -0.95 -19.71
C PRO A 467 -1.77 -1.61 -18.33
N GLN A 468 -0.54 -1.84 -17.90
CA GLN A 468 -0.22 -2.42 -16.59
C GLN A 468 -0.22 -1.38 -15.45
N SER A 469 -0.62 -0.14 -15.73
CA SER A 469 -0.71 0.96 -14.78
C SER A 469 -1.96 0.86 -13.91
N ASN A 470 -1.82 1.16 -12.61
CA ASN A 470 -2.91 1.15 -11.63
C ASN A 470 -2.63 2.16 -10.50
N ARG A 471 -3.35 2.08 -9.38
CA ARG A 471 -3.16 2.98 -8.22
C ARG A 471 -1.82 2.82 -7.48
N VAL A 472 -1.13 1.70 -7.68
CA VAL A 472 0.21 1.46 -7.12
C VAL A 472 1.26 2.26 -7.88
N GLY A 473 1.15 2.27 -9.21
CA GLY A 473 2.01 3.09 -10.04
C GLY A 473 1.64 3.09 -11.52
N VAL A 474 2.07 4.16 -12.20
CA VAL A 474 2.04 4.27 -13.65
C VAL A 474 3.30 3.64 -14.22
N ARG A 475 3.12 2.62 -15.05
CA ARG A 475 4.21 1.95 -15.76
C ARG A 475 4.41 2.64 -17.09
N LEU A 476 5.66 3.00 -17.36
CA LEU A 476 6.03 3.82 -18.50
C LEU A 476 6.93 3.02 -19.44
N GLU A 477 6.68 3.16 -20.73
CA GLU A 477 7.46 2.52 -21.80
C GLU A 477 8.13 3.59 -22.68
N GLY A 478 9.43 3.40 -22.91
CA GLY A 478 10.26 4.27 -23.75
C GLY A 478 11.61 3.61 -24.05
N GLU A 479 12.59 4.43 -24.43
CA GLU A 479 13.98 3.99 -24.55
C GLU A 479 14.56 3.73 -23.14
N ALA A 480 14.88 2.47 -22.88
CA ALA A 480 15.33 2.01 -21.57
C ALA A 480 16.60 2.73 -21.10
N LEU A 481 16.61 3.16 -19.84
CA LEU A 481 17.80 3.75 -19.23
C LEU A 481 18.79 2.68 -18.76
N THR A 482 20.07 3.05 -18.80
CA THR A 482 21.16 2.22 -18.24
C THR A 482 21.63 2.78 -16.92
N ARG A 483 21.72 1.92 -15.91
CA ARG A 483 22.30 2.27 -14.60
C ARG A 483 23.83 2.24 -14.68
N SER A 484 24.48 3.25 -14.15
CA SER A 484 25.95 3.31 -13.99
C SER A 484 26.46 2.40 -12.85
N LYS A 485 25.61 2.09 -11.87
CA LYS A 485 25.90 1.21 -10.74
C LYS A 485 25.12 -0.09 -10.89
N SER A 486 25.83 -1.22 -10.74
CA SER A 486 25.24 -2.55 -10.63
C SER A 486 25.03 -2.93 -9.15
N GLY A 487 24.04 -3.79 -8.90
CA GLY A 487 23.70 -4.27 -7.55
C GLY A 487 22.29 -3.93 -7.12
N GLU A 488 21.91 -4.45 -5.95
CA GLU A 488 20.64 -4.16 -5.29
C GLU A 488 20.83 -3.08 -4.23
N LEU A 489 19.87 -2.16 -4.12
CA LEU A 489 19.83 -1.22 -3.00
C LEU A 489 19.20 -1.94 -1.79
N PRO A 490 19.77 -1.78 -0.58
CA PRO A 490 19.04 -2.05 0.65
C PRO A 490 17.69 -1.33 0.62
N SER A 491 16.67 -1.89 1.25
CA SER A 491 15.32 -1.29 1.20
C SER A 491 15.32 0.12 1.81
N GLU A 492 14.76 1.08 1.09
CA GLU A 492 14.66 2.50 1.48
C GLU A 492 13.22 2.98 1.41
N GLY A 493 12.88 3.97 2.23
CA GLY A 493 11.57 4.61 2.18
C GLY A 493 11.29 5.22 0.81
N CYS A 494 10.07 5.03 0.32
CA CYS A 494 9.58 5.53 -0.96
C CYS A 494 8.48 6.57 -0.72
N VAL A 495 8.32 7.50 -1.66
CA VAL A 495 7.25 8.50 -1.66
C VAL A 495 6.33 8.30 -2.87
N SER A 496 5.07 8.71 -2.74
CA SER A 496 4.22 8.94 -3.91
C SER A 496 4.88 9.96 -4.84
N GLY A 497 4.81 9.71 -6.14
CA GLY A 497 5.55 10.47 -7.15
C GLY A 497 6.94 9.94 -7.47
N ALA A 498 7.50 9.02 -6.68
CA ALA A 498 8.83 8.47 -6.95
C ALA A 498 8.88 7.75 -8.32
N LEU A 499 9.92 8.04 -9.10
CA LEU A 499 10.25 7.39 -10.36
C LEU A 499 11.26 6.29 -10.07
N GLN A 500 10.73 5.14 -9.65
CA GLN A 500 11.53 3.97 -9.42
C GLN A 500 11.98 3.38 -10.75
N MET A 501 13.26 3.02 -10.84
CA MET A 501 13.85 2.46 -12.05
C MET A 501 14.23 0.99 -11.82
N PRO A 502 13.45 -0.01 -12.28
CA PRO A 502 13.80 -1.43 -12.24
C PRO A 502 14.97 -1.79 -13.17
N PRO A 503 15.47 -3.04 -13.14
CA PRO A 503 16.59 -3.47 -13.99
C PRO A 503 16.29 -3.39 -15.50
N SER A 504 15.02 -3.37 -15.89
CA SER A 504 14.58 -3.18 -17.27
C SER A 504 14.88 -1.79 -17.84
N GLY A 505 15.19 -0.80 -17.00
CA GLY A 505 15.36 0.59 -17.42
C GLY A 505 14.05 1.31 -17.78
N GLN A 506 12.90 0.69 -17.50
CA GLN A 506 11.56 1.25 -17.75
C GLN A 506 10.97 1.80 -16.43
N PRO A 507 10.72 3.11 -16.31
CA PRO A 507 10.33 3.72 -15.05
C PRO A 507 8.94 3.28 -14.58
N VAL A 508 8.79 3.20 -13.26
CA VAL A 508 7.50 3.06 -12.58
C VAL A 508 7.31 4.31 -11.71
N LEU A 509 6.33 5.14 -12.06
CA LEU A 509 5.92 6.30 -11.28
C LEU A 509 4.96 5.84 -10.18
N PHE A 510 5.41 5.88 -8.93
CA PHE A 510 4.60 5.50 -7.77
C PHE A 510 3.44 6.46 -7.53
N LEU A 511 2.28 5.87 -7.25
CA LEU A 511 1.01 6.56 -6.99
C LEU A 511 0.58 6.34 -5.53
N ALA A 512 -0.69 6.48 -5.19
CA ALA A 512 -1.16 6.52 -3.80
C ALA A 512 -0.96 5.19 -3.05
N ASP A 513 -1.09 4.05 -3.73
CA ASP A 513 -0.99 2.71 -3.14
C ASP A 513 0.43 2.13 -3.29
N HIS A 514 1.45 3.00 -3.35
CA HIS A 514 2.84 2.56 -3.51
C HIS A 514 3.37 1.83 -2.27
N PRO A 515 4.35 0.91 -2.41
CA PRO A 515 4.98 0.32 -1.24
C PRO A 515 5.71 1.38 -0.42
N LEU A 516 5.67 1.28 0.91
CA LEU A 516 6.41 2.18 1.80
C LEU A 516 7.93 2.11 1.59
N THR A 517 8.44 0.93 1.25
CA THR A 517 9.87 0.69 1.07
C THR A 517 10.15 -0.08 -0.21
N GLY A 518 11.26 0.22 -0.89
CA GLY A 518 11.66 -0.42 -2.14
C GLY A 518 13.18 -0.63 -2.24
N GLY A 519 13.61 -1.57 -3.08
CA GLY A 519 15.03 -1.93 -3.27
C GLY A 519 15.59 -1.56 -4.65
N TYR A 520 14.85 -0.75 -5.43
CA TYR A 520 15.31 -0.25 -6.73
C TYR A 520 15.57 1.26 -6.66
N PRO A 521 16.56 1.77 -7.42
CA PRO A 521 16.94 3.18 -7.38
C PRO A 521 15.78 4.06 -7.82
N ILE A 522 15.55 5.13 -7.07
CA ILE A 522 14.62 6.21 -7.42
C ILE A 522 15.44 7.34 -8.06
N LEU A 523 15.18 7.61 -9.33
CA LEU A 523 15.87 8.65 -10.11
C LEU A 523 15.46 10.06 -9.67
N GLY A 524 14.19 10.22 -9.33
CA GLY A 524 13.56 11.48 -8.95
C GLY A 524 12.14 11.24 -8.46
N ALA A 525 11.45 12.30 -8.07
CA ALA A 525 10.03 12.24 -7.76
C ALA A 525 9.27 13.39 -8.43
N VAL A 526 8.07 13.09 -8.93
CA VAL A 526 7.08 14.10 -9.34
C VAL A 526 6.74 14.95 -8.13
N ILE A 527 6.79 16.28 -8.29
CA ILE A 527 6.51 17.19 -7.19
C ILE A 527 5.07 17.04 -6.69
N SER A 528 4.85 17.34 -5.41
CA SER A 528 3.57 17.23 -4.73
C SER A 528 2.39 17.86 -5.51
N ALA A 529 2.62 19.02 -6.12
CA ALA A 529 1.63 19.77 -6.89
C ALA A 529 1.19 19.11 -8.21
N ASP A 530 2.01 18.23 -8.79
CA ASP A 530 1.74 17.56 -10.06
C ASP A 530 1.17 16.14 -9.87
N LEU A 531 1.11 15.62 -8.63
CA LEU A 531 0.55 14.29 -8.33
C LEU A 531 -0.93 14.12 -8.74
N PRO A 532 -1.83 15.10 -8.54
CA PRO A 532 -3.20 14.98 -9.02
C PRO A 532 -3.30 14.78 -10.53
N LEU A 533 -2.38 15.40 -11.29
CA LEU A 533 -2.31 15.22 -12.74
C LEU A 533 -1.74 13.84 -13.09
N ALA A 534 -0.71 13.37 -12.39
CA ALA A 534 -0.18 12.02 -12.54
C ALA A 534 -1.26 10.95 -12.28
N GLY A 535 -2.11 11.17 -11.29
CA GLY A 535 -3.28 10.33 -10.99
C GLY A 535 -4.37 10.35 -12.08
N GLN A 536 -4.28 11.22 -13.09
CA GLN A 536 -5.24 11.32 -14.18
C GLN A 536 -4.68 10.82 -15.52
N LEU A 537 -3.45 10.30 -15.58
CA LEU A 537 -2.84 9.79 -16.81
C LEU A 537 -3.56 8.52 -17.32
N PRO A 538 -4.24 8.58 -18.49
CA PRO A 538 -4.87 7.39 -19.07
C PRO A 538 -3.84 6.51 -19.79
N VAL A 539 -4.19 5.23 -19.97
CA VAL A 539 -3.41 4.29 -20.81
C VAL A 539 -3.23 4.87 -22.21
N GLY A 540 -2.00 4.81 -22.72
CA GLY A 540 -1.62 5.33 -24.02
C GLY A 540 -1.19 6.80 -24.02
N ALA A 541 -1.45 7.57 -22.95
CA ALA A 541 -0.96 8.94 -22.84
C ALA A 541 0.56 9.00 -22.89
N LYS A 542 1.07 10.12 -23.40
CA LYS A 542 2.51 10.41 -23.47
C LYS A 542 2.89 11.37 -22.36
N VAL A 543 4.04 11.12 -21.73
CA VAL A 543 4.56 11.91 -20.63
C VAL A 543 6.00 12.31 -20.92
N ARG A 544 6.37 13.54 -20.60
CA ARG A 544 7.75 14.01 -20.52
C ARG A 544 8.03 14.57 -19.14
N PHE A 545 9.26 14.44 -18.69
CA PHE A 545 9.67 14.94 -17.38
C PHE A 545 10.54 16.17 -17.49
N ARG A 546 10.26 17.17 -16.64
CA ARG A 546 11.05 18.38 -16.52
C ARG A 546 11.63 18.50 -15.12
N ILE A 547 12.95 18.57 -15.04
CA ILE A 547 13.65 18.77 -13.77
C ILE A 547 13.40 20.19 -13.26
N VAL A 548 13.06 20.32 -11.98
CA VAL A 548 12.90 21.58 -11.27
C VAL A 548 13.68 21.55 -9.96
N ASP A 549 13.97 22.74 -9.44
CA ASP A 549 14.61 22.89 -8.13
C ASP A 549 13.55 22.71 -7.01
N PRO A 550 13.81 21.87 -6.00
CA PRO A 550 12.85 21.55 -4.94
C PRO A 550 12.47 22.73 -4.05
N ARG A 551 13.26 23.81 -4.03
CA ARG A 551 13.06 24.96 -3.13
C ARG A 551 12.42 26.15 -3.83
N THR A 552 12.52 26.21 -5.16
CA THR A 552 12.18 27.40 -5.95
C THR A 552 11.18 27.16 -7.07
N HIS A 553 10.71 25.93 -7.27
CA HIS A 553 9.68 25.66 -8.27
C HIS A 553 8.39 26.45 -8.01
N GLN A 554 7.81 27.01 -9.06
CA GLN A 554 6.56 27.79 -8.97
C GLN A 554 5.34 26.89 -9.14
N PRO A 555 4.13 27.30 -8.70
CA PRO A 555 2.88 26.63 -9.08
C PRO A 555 2.70 26.57 -10.60
N ARG A 556 1.89 25.63 -11.11
CA ARG A 556 1.51 25.69 -12.53
C ARG A 556 0.75 26.98 -12.79
N THR A 557 1.20 27.77 -13.74
CA THR A 557 0.39 28.83 -14.32
C THR A 557 -0.59 28.14 -15.26
N ASN A 558 -1.85 27.97 -14.83
CA ASN A 558 -2.94 27.57 -15.71
C ASN A 558 -3.27 28.77 -16.63
N THR A 559 -2.36 29.09 -17.56
CA THR A 559 -2.63 30.07 -18.61
C THR A 559 -2.93 29.26 -19.88
N PRO A 560 -4.19 29.22 -20.34
CA PRO A 560 -4.48 28.64 -21.64
C PRO A 560 -3.76 29.44 -22.72
N GLY A 561 -2.81 28.83 -23.43
CA GLY A 561 -2.33 29.36 -24.71
C GLY A 561 -0.98 30.08 -24.78
N GLU A 562 0.01 29.73 -23.96
CA GLU A 562 1.42 30.11 -24.24
C GLU A 562 2.29 28.91 -24.65
N LEU A 563 1.83 28.16 -25.64
CA LEU A 563 2.71 27.47 -26.58
C LEU A 563 2.20 27.82 -27.98
N ARG A 564 2.88 28.77 -28.61
CA ARG A 564 2.78 29.05 -30.05
C ARG A 564 3.90 28.34 -30.78
#